data_AF-A0A9Q1UW62-F1
#
_entry.id   AF-A0A9Q1UW62-F1
#
_cell.length_a   1.000
_cell.length_b   1.000
_cell.length_c   1.000
_cell.angle_alpha   90.00
_cell.angle_beta   90.00
_cell.angle_gamma   90.00
#
_symmetry.space_group_name_H-M   'P 1'
#
loop_
_entity.id
_entity.type
_entity.pdbx_description
1 polymer ?
#
loop_
_entity_poly.entity_id
_entity_poly.type
_entity_poly.pdbx_seq_one_letter_code
_entity_poly.pdbx_strand_id
1 'polypeptide(L)'
;MLNIKHQEINQKKKELLKNLMGSASSKSIDLNKVRDEWRYGEIDNTDNEKTIISIDLEKVIKNKQILLGRDYGIKLRKLFNLDGVDRMAKRKENIKVMITIPDIVCSINSSFFRGMFKKSIKRFGENGFKNIYHFLCDEFQEAMIRDGISSTLMELRLN
;
A
#
# COMPACT_ATOMS: atom_id res chain seq x y z
N MET A 1 -17.80 -17.19 -12.55
CA MET A 1 -18.28 -15.83 -12.91
C MET A 1 -17.71 -14.68 -12.07
N LEU A 2 -16.95 -14.92 -10.98
CA LEU A 2 -16.37 -13.85 -10.13
C LEU A 2 -15.12 -13.16 -10.71
N ASN A 3 -14.39 -13.82 -11.62
CA ASN A 3 -13.07 -13.35 -12.08
C ASN A 3 -13.14 -12.20 -13.11
N ILE A 4 -14.22 -12.14 -13.89
CA ILE A 4 -14.38 -11.14 -14.97
C ILE A 4 -14.69 -9.75 -14.39
N LYS A 5 -15.52 -9.69 -13.33
CA LYS A 5 -15.87 -8.43 -12.66
C LYS A 5 -14.66 -7.76 -12.01
N HIS A 6 -13.71 -8.53 -11.49
CA HIS A 6 -12.54 -7.99 -10.80
C HIS A 6 -11.54 -7.36 -11.78
N GLN A 7 -11.36 -7.96 -12.97
CA GLN A 7 -10.49 -7.43 -14.02
C GLN A 7 -11.07 -6.16 -14.65
N GLU A 8 -12.38 -6.10 -14.89
CA GLU A 8 -13.05 -4.89 -15.39
C GLU A 8 -12.93 -3.71 -14.41
N ILE A 9 -13.03 -3.96 -13.09
CA ILE A 9 -12.89 -2.93 -12.06
C ILE A 9 -11.46 -2.38 -12.04
N ASN A 10 -10.44 -3.24 -12.19
CA ASN A 10 -9.04 -2.81 -12.23
C ASN A 10 -8.71 -1.99 -13.49
N GLN A 11 -9.25 -2.37 -14.65
CA GLN A 11 -9.06 -1.61 -15.89
C GLN A 11 -9.73 -0.23 -15.82
N LYS A 12 -10.99 -0.16 -15.34
CA LYS A 12 -11.70 1.11 -15.15
C LYS A 12 -10.99 2.05 -14.18
N LYS A 13 -10.43 1.53 -13.08
CA LYS A 13 -9.65 2.32 -12.12
C LYS A 13 -8.37 2.88 -12.74
N LYS A 14 -7.64 2.08 -13.53
CA LYS A 14 -6.43 2.52 -14.24
C LYS A 14 -6.74 3.57 -15.30
N GLU A 15 -7.86 3.43 -16.01
CA GLU A 15 -8.29 4.36 -17.06
C GLU A 15 -8.77 5.70 -16.48
N LEU A 16 -9.50 5.67 -15.36
CA LEU A 16 -9.88 6.88 -14.64
C LEU A 16 -8.65 7.67 -14.15
N LEU A 17 -7.67 6.98 -13.56
CA LEU A 17 -6.40 7.59 -13.16
C LEU A 17 -5.64 8.19 -14.35
N LYS A 18 -5.59 7.49 -15.49
CA LYS A 18 -4.98 8.02 -16.72
C LYS A 18 -5.70 9.26 -17.25
N ASN A 19 -7.03 9.30 -17.20
CA ASN A 19 -7.82 10.45 -17.65
C ASN A 19 -7.66 11.67 -16.72
N LEU A 20 -7.52 11.44 -15.41
CA LEU A 20 -7.20 12.49 -14.44
C LEU A 20 -5.75 13.02 -14.57
N MET A 21 -4.81 12.19 -15.00
CA MET A 21 -3.41 12.60 -15.19
C MET A 21 -3.11 13.17 -16.58
N GLY A 22 -3.88 12.77 -17.60
CA GLY A 22 -3.72 13.21 -19.00
C GLY A 22 -4.23 14.62 -19.29
N SER A 23 -4.98 15.23 -18.36
CA SER A 23 -5.38 16.64 -18.42
C SER A 23 -4.34 17.53 -17.74
N ALA A 24 -3.07 17.41 -18.17
CA ALA A 24 -2.01 18.35 -17.82
C ALA A 24 -2.21 19.68 -18.57
N SER A 25 -3.27 20.40 -18.21
CA SER A 25 -3.35 21.85 -18.34
C SER A 25 -3.89 22.40 -17.02
N SER A 26 -2.95 22.68 -16.11
CA SER A 26 -3.04 23.67 -15.02
C SER A 26 -4.35 23.78 -14.23
N LYS A 27 -5.02 22.68 -13.88
CA LYS A 27 -6.08 22.71 -12.86
C LYS A 27 -5.85 21.61 -11.84
N SER A 28 -5.85 22.03 -10.57
CA SER A 28 -5.74 21.19 -9.37
C SER A 28 -6.60 19.94 -9.48
N ILE A 29 -5.98 18.77 -9.38
CA ILE A 29 -6.66 17.48 -9.31
C ILE A 29 -7.52 17.46 -8.03
N ASP A 30 -8.83 17.35 -8.17
CA ASP A 30 -9.74 17.19 -7.03
C ASP A 30 -9.74 15.73 -6.54
N LEU A 31 -8.85 15.46 -5.58
CA LEU A 31 -8.67 14.15 -4.96
C LEU A 31 -9.91 13.67 -4.19
N ASN A 32 -10.88 14.55 -3.90
CA ASN A 32 -12.13 14.15 -3.25
C ASN A 32 -13.00 13.32 -4.19
N LYS A 33 -12.97 13.60 -5.50
CA LYS A 33 -13.75 12.84 -6.48
C LYS A 33 -13.24 11.41 -6.64
N VAL A 34 -11.92 11.23 -6.61
CA VAL A 34 -11.27 9.91 -6.60
C VAL A 34 -11.57 9.16 -5.29
N ARG A 35 -11.63 9.87 -4.16
CA ARG A 35 -11.97 9.30 -2.85
C ARG A 35 -13.41 8.76 -2.80
N ASP A 36 -14.36 9.47 -3.42
CA ASP A 36 -15.77 9.13 -3.33
C ASP A 36 -16.16 7.96 -4.25
N GLU A 37 -15.49 7.79 -5.40
CA GLU A 37 -15.75 6.66 -6.32
C GLU A 37 -15.16 5.32 -5.83
N TRP A 38 -14.19 5.34 -4.90
CA TRP A 38 -13.59 4.12 -4.34
C TRP A 38 -14.36 3.56 -3.11
N ARG A 39 -15.48 4.19 -2.76
CA ARG A 39 -16.34 3.88 -1.60
C ARG A 39 -17.47 2.87 -1.90
N TYR A 40 -17.24 1.82 -2.71
CA TYR A 40 -18.16 0.67 -2.77
C TYR A 40 -17.69 -0.47 -1.88
N GLY A 41 -18.19 -0.41 -0.65
CA GLY A 41 -18.02 -1.36 0.45
C GLY A 41 -18.44 -0.65 1.73
N GLU A 42 -19.77 -0.52 1.90
CA GLU A 42 -20.53 -0.03 3.07
C GLU A 42 -19.83 0.95 4.03
N ILE A 43 -20.31 2.19 4.03
CA ILE A 43 -19.92 3.20 5.03
C ILE A 43 -21.01 3.24 6.09
N ASP A 44 -20.64 2.77 7.28
CA ASP A 44 -21.28 3.20 8.50
C ASP A 44 -20.91 4.67 8.75
N ASN A 45 -21.94 5.52 8.90
CA ASN A 45 -21.82 6.97 9.05
C ASN A 45 -21.35 7.31 10.47
N THR A 46 -20.04 7.22 10.70
CA THR A 46 -19.37 7.93 11.79
C THR A 46 -18.08 8.55 11.23
N ASP A 47 -18.22 9.73 10.62
CA ASP A 47 -17.08 10.52 10.11
C ASP A 47 -16.21 11.02 11.27
N ASN A 48 -15.31 10.15 11.72
CA ASN A 48 -14.05 10.55 12.34
C ASN A 48 -13.05 10.74 11.20
N GLU A 49 -12.60 11.98 10.99
CA GLU A 49 -11.69 12.42 9.94
C GLU A 49 -10.54 11.42 9.70
N LYS A 50 -10.50 10.83 8.50
CA LYS A 50 -9.58 9.76 8.15
C LYS A 50 -8.21 10.33 7.78
N THR A 51 -7.18 9.99 8.55
CA THR A 51 -5.81 10.41 8.27
C THR A 51 -5.20 9.51 7.17
N ILE A 52 -4.81 10.11 6.05
CA ILE A 52 -4.14 9.42 4.94
C ILE A 52 -2.66 9.79 4.91
N ILE A 53 -1.78 8.79 4.96
CA ILE A 53 -0.33 8.93 4.84
C ILE A 53 0.07 8.33 3.51
N SER A 54 0.71 9.11 2.63
CA SER A 54 1.19 8.64 1.34
C SER A 54 2.69 8.35 1.39
N ILE A 55 3.08 7.17 0.90
CA ILE A 55 4.45 6.72 0.72
C ILE A 55 4.65 6.41 -0.76
N ASP A 56 5.57 7.10 -1.38
CA ASP A 56 5.93 6.91 -2.78
C ASP A 56 7.33 6.31 -2.87
N LEU A 57 7.43 5.06 -3.32
CA LEU A 57 8.72 4.37 -3.43
C LEU A 57 9.58 4.94 -4.55
N GLU A 58 9.00 5.51 -5.60
CA GLU A 58 9.76 6.04 -6.75
C GLU A 58 10.78 7.10 -6.31
N LYS A 59 10.38 7.94 -5.35
CA LYS A 59 11.19 9.03 -4.78
C LYS A 59 12.47 8.55 -4.09
N VAL A 60 12.57 7.27 -3.72
CA VAL A 60 13.68 6.76 -2.89
C VAL A 60 14.45 5.62 -3.55
N ILE A 61 13.81 4.84 -4.43
CA ILE A 61 14.43 3.64 -5.00
C ILE A 61 15.36 3.92 -6.19
N LYS A 62 15.43 5.16 -6.70
CA LYS A 62 16.36 5.59 -7.76
C LYS A 62 16.38 4.62 -8.96
N ASN A 63 15.22 4.34 -9.56
CA ASN A 63 15.06 3.45 -10.72
C ASN A 63 15.45 1.97 -10.49
N LYS A 64 15.53 1.51 -9.23
CA LYS A 64 15.72 0.08 -8.95
C LYS A 64 14.47 -0.71 -9.36
N GLN A 65 14.67 -1.70 -10.22
CA GLN A 65 13.63 -2.65 -10.63
C GLN A 65 13.41 -3.77 -9.61
N ILE A 66 14.44 -4.08 -8.81
CA ILE A 66 14.43 -5.20 -7.85
C ILE A 66 14.64 -4.65 -6.44
N LEU A 67 13.67 -4.88 -5.56
CA LEU A 67 13.72 -4.54 -4.14
C LEU A 67 14.05 -5.78 -3.32
N LEU A 68 15.32 -5.88 -2.91
CA LEU A 68 15.86 -7.07 -2.27
C LEU A 68 16.65 -6.76 -0.99
N GLY A 69 16.62 -7.71 -0.06
CA GLY A 69 17.47 -7.70 1.13
C GLY A 69 16.82 -7.03 2.35
N ARG A 70 16.98 -7.68 3.51
CA ARG A 70 16.37 -7.26 4.78
C ARG A 70 16.84 -5.87 5.21
N ASP A 71 18.14 -5.59 5.07
CA ASP A 71 18.73 -4.31 5.46
C ASP A 71 18.18 -3.15 4.64
N TYR A 72 17.92 -3.38 3.34
CA TYR A 72 17.31 -2.36 2.50
C TYR A 72 15.87 -2.07 2.90
N GLY A 73 15.08 -3.10 3.22
CA GLY A 73 13.75 -2.93 3.80
C GLY A 73 13.78 -2.17 5.13
N ILE A 74 14.73 -2.50 6.02
CA ILE A 74 14.92 -1.79 7.30
C ILE A 74 15.29 -0.32 7.06
N LYS A 75 16.15 -0.05 6.08
CA LYS A 75 16.55 1.31 5.71
C LYS A 75 15.33 2.13 5.27
N LEU A 76 14.48 1.60 4.39
CA LEU A 76 13.26 2.31 3.96
C LEU A 76 12.24 2.44 5.10
N ARG A 77 12.12 1.44 5.98
CA ARG A 77 11.28 1.54 7.19
C ARG A 77 11.67 2.74 8.04
N LYS A 78 12.97 2.94 8.26
CA LYS A 78 13.51 4.08 9.02
C LYS A 78 13.27 5.39 8.28
N LEU A 79 13.53 5.41 6.96
CA LEU A 79 13.36 6.60 6.12
C LEU A 79 11.92 7.13 6.16
N PHE A 80 10.92 6.24 6.08
CA PHE A 80 9.50 6.61 6.15
C PHE A 80 8.94 6.68 7.57
N ASN A 81 9.78 6.52 8.59
CA ASN A 81 9.39 6.52 10.01
C ASN A 81 8.18 5.60 10.31
N LEU A 82 8.16 4.39 9.76
CA LEU A 82 7.00 3.48 9.93
C LEU A 82 6.79 3.07 11.39
N ASP A 83 7.84 3.09 12.22
CA ASP A 83 7.70 2.89 13.67
C ASP A 83 6.84 4.00 14.31
N GLY A 84 6.92 5.24 13.82
CA GLY A 84 6.06 6.36 14.22
C GLY A 84 4.63 6.21 13.70
N VAL A 85 4.49 5.87 12.42
CA VAL A 85 3.18 5.62 11.78
C VAL A 85 2.43 4.51 12.50
N ASP A 86 3.09 3.40 12.82
CA ASP A 86 2.51 2.29 13.58
C ASP A 86 2.04 2.71 14.98
N ARG A 87 2.78 3.61 15.66
CA ARG A 87 2.36 4.13 16.96
C ARG A 87 1.12 5.01 16.84
N MET A 88 1.03 5.82 15.79
CA MET A 88 -0.15 6.63 15.52
C MET A 88 -1.36 5.75 15.20
N ALA A 89 -1.18 4.74 14.34
CA ALA A 89 -2.27 3.84 13.94
C ALA A 89 -2.78 2.97 15.08
N LYS A 90 -1.94 2.67 16.08
CA LYS A 90 -2.39 2.00 17.31
C LYS A 90 -3.27 2.90 18.19
N ARG A 91 -3.09 4.22 18.15
CA ARG A 91 -3.80 5.19 19.01
C ARG A 91 -5.04 5.79 18.35
N LYS A 92 -5.09 5.80 17.01
CA LYS A 92 -6.16 6.37 16.20
C LYS A 92 -6.75 5.28 15.31
N GLU A 93 -8.06 5.10 15.37
CA GLU A 93 -8.74 4.03 14.62
C GLU A 93 -8.77 4.29 13.09
N ASN A 94 -8.56 5.53 12.65
CA ASN A 94 -8.79 5.94 11.25
C ASN A 94 -7.53 6.35 10.48
N ILE A 95 -6.45 5.58 10.57
CA ILE A 95 -5.25 5.79 9.75
C ILE A 95 -5.22 4.83 8.56
N LYS A 96 -4.96 5.37 7.36
CA LYS A 96 -4.56 4.60 6.18
C LYS A 96 -3.22 5.06 5.64
N VAL A 97 -2.38 4.11 5.29
CA VAL A 97 -1.09 4.29 4.65
C VAL A 97 -1.21 3.78 3.21
N MET A 98 -1.10 4.69 2.25
CA MET A 98 -1.10 4.39 0.82
C MET A 98 0.35 4.29 0.34
N ILE A 99 0.77 3.10 -0.09
CA ILE A 99 2.12 2.85 -0.61
C ILE A 99 2.05 2.68 -2.13
N THR A 100 2.65 3.60 -2.86
CA THR A 100 2.80 3.50 -4.32
C THR A 100 4.07 2.73 -4.65
N ILE A 101 3.90 1.60 -5.35
CA ILE A 101 5.00 0.83 -5.96
C ILE A 101 5.05 1.24 -7.44
N PRO A 102 6.16 1.82 -7.93
CA PRO A 102 6.23 2.24 -9.33
C PRO A 102 6.34 1.04 -10.27
N ASP A 103 5.78 1.17 -11.47
CA ASP A 103 5.70 0.10 -12.49
C ASP A 103 7.07 -0.47 -12.90
N ILE A 104 8.15 0.31 -12.74
CA ILE A 104 9.52 -0.14 -12.99
C ILE A 104 9.96 -1.26 -12.03
N VAL A 105 9.31 -1.43 -10.88
CA VAL A 105 9.62 -2.49 -9.92
C VAL A 105 9.04 -3.82 -10.42
N CYS A 106 9.90 -4.69 -10.91
CA CYS A 106 9.53 -6.01 -11.39
C CYS A 106 9.68 -7.11 -10.32
N SER A 107 10.31 -6.82 -9.17
CA SER A 107 10.48 -7.82 -8.11
C SER A 107 10.61 -7.22 -6.71
N ILE A 108 9.90 -7.80 -5.74
CA ILE A 108 9.98 -7.52 -4.31
C ILE A 108 10.17 -8.84 -3.58
N ASN A 109 11.33 -9.05 -2.96
CA ASN A 109 11.55 -10.31 -2.24
C ASN A 109 11.05 -10.28 -0.79
N SER A 110 10.74 -11.47 -0.25
CA SER A 110 10.21 -11.62 1.11
C SER A 110 11.15 -11.04 2.18
N SER A 111 12.46 -11.09 1.97
CA SER A 111 13.44 -10.51 2.90
C SER A 111 13.37 -8.99 2.98
N PHE A 112 13.25 -8.31 1.83
CA PHE A 112 13.00 -6.87 1.77
C PHE A 112 11.68 -6.51 2.44
N PHE A 113 10.61 -7.20 2.05
CA PHE A 113 9.28 -6.97 2.62
C PHE A 113 9.27 -7.12 4.15
N ARG A 114 9.87 -8.21 4.67
CA ARG A 114 10.04 -8.41 6.11
C ARG A 114 10.82 -7.29 6.78
N GLY A 115 11.93 -6.86 6.17
CA GLY A 115 12.72 -5.74 6.67
C GLY A 115 11.88 -4.48 6.85
N MET A 116 10.95 -4.24 5.92
CA MET A 116 10.09 -3.06 5.93
C MET A 116 8.88 -3.20 6.87
N PHE A 117 8.20 -4.35 6.87
CA PHE A 117 6.85 -4.50 7.45
C PHE A 117 6.71 -5.54 8.58
N LYS A 118 7.74 -6.36 8.89
CA LYS A 118 7.62 -7.41 9.94
C LYS A 118 7.11 -6.87 11.28
N LYS A 119 7.61 -5.70 11.71
CA LYS A 119 7.17 -5.06 12.96
C LYS A 119 5.70 -4.63 12.92
N SER A 120 5.23 -4.14 11.78
CA SER A 120 3.83 -3.73 11.58
C SER A 120 2.91 -4.95 11.61
N ILE A 121 3.25 -6.02 10.90
CA ILE A 121 2.49 -7.28 10.92
C ILE A 121 2.48 -7.89 12.34
N LYS A 122 3.63 -7.93 13.02
CA LYS A 122 3.70 -8.39 14.42
C LYS A 122 2.80 -7.58 15.36
N ARG A 123 2.66 -6.28 15.10
CA ARG A 123 1.88 -5.36 15.96
C ARG A 123 0.37 -5.46 15.72
N PHE A 124 -0.06 -5.62 14.47
CA PHE A 124 -1.46 -5.50 14.08
C PHE A 124 -2.12 -6.82 13.66
N GLY A 125 -1.32 -7.88 13.51
CA GLY A 125 -1.76 -9.09 12.82
C GLY A 125 -1.99 -8.82 11.33
N GLU A 126 -2.41 -9.86 10.61
CA GLU A 126 -2.64 -9.78 9.17
C GLU A 126 -3.77 -8.80 8.81
N ASN A 127 -4.94 -8.94 9.43
CA ASN A 127 -6.11 -8.12 9.13
C ASN A 127 -5.88 -6.66 9.49
N GLY A 128 -5.30 -6.38 10.66
CA GLY A 128 -4.95 -5.02 11.06
C GLY A 128 -3.90 -4.40 10.13
N PHE A 129 -2.91 -5.17 9.68
CA PHE A 129 -1.94 -4.70 8.70
C PHE A 129 -2.61 -4.33 7.37
N LYS A 130 -3.50 -5.19 6.83
CA LYS A 130 -4.24 -4.94 5.58
C LYS A 130 -5.22 -3.76 5.70
N ASN A 131 -5.75 -3.51 6.90
CA ASN A 131 -6.62 -2.36 7.14
C ASN A 131 -5.85 -1.03 7.14
N ILE A 132 -4.61 -1.04 7.62
CA ILE A 132 -3.75 0.15 7.71
C ILE A 132 -2.98 0.38 6.41
N TYR A 133 -2.32 -0.63 5.85
CA TYR A 133 -1.41 -0.52 4.72
C TYR A 133 -2.05 -0.99 3.42
N HIS A 134 -2.15 -0.07 2.46
CA HIS A 134 -2.76 -0.28 1.14
C HIS A 134 -1.71 -0.06 0.07
N PHE A 135 -1.53 -1.03 -0.82
CA PHE A 135 -0.51 -0.98 -1.87
C PHE A 135 -1.16 -0.62 -3.22
N LEU A 136 -0.72 0.48 -3.82
CA LEU A 136 -1.04 0.85 -5.19
C LEU A 136 0.03 0.24 -6.10
N CYS A 137 -0.33 -0.84 -6.77
CA CYS A 137 0.58 -1.70 -7.51
C CYS A 137 -0.18 -2.51 -8.58
N ASP A 138 0.54 -3.15 -9.49
CA ASP A 138 -0.05 -4.11 -10.43
C ASP A 138 -0.28 -5.50 -9.79
N GLU A 139 -0.92 -6.41 -10.53
CA GLU A 139 -1.27 -7.75 -10.04
C GLU A 139 -0.03 -8.62 -9.73
N PHE A 140 1.07 -8.42 -10.44
CA PHE A 140 2.32 -9.15 -10.22
C PHE A 140 3.00 -8.68 -8.93
N GLN A 141 3.10 -7.37 -8.74
CA GLN A 141 3.61 -6.75 -7.53
C GLN A 141 2.74 -7.11 -6.32
N GLU A 142 1.41 -7.12 -6.48
CA GLU A 142 0.47 -7.53 -5.44
C GLU A 142 0.73 -8.97 -4.98
N ALA A 143 1.00 -9.89 -5.91
CA ALA A 143 1.35 -11.27 -5.57
C ALA A 143 2.60 -11.35 -4.68
N MET A 144 3.63 -10.57 -4.99
CA MET A 144 4.87 -10.51 -4.19
C MET A 144 4.64 -9.90 -2.80
N ILE A 145 3.75 -8.93 -2.69
CA ILE A 145 3.32 -8.38 -1.39
C ILE A 145 2.58 -9.45 -0.58
N ARG A 146 1.67 -10.21 -1.20
CA ARG A 146 0.98 -11.34 -0.54
C ARG A 146 1.97 -12.39 -0.05
N ASP A 147 2.96 -12.75 -0.86
CA ASP A 147 4.04 -13.67 -0.46
C ASP A 147 4.87 -13.11 0.70
N GLY A 148 5.16 -11.81 0.68
CA GLY A 148 5.80 -11.09 1.78
C GLY A 148 5.02 -11.19 3.08
N ILE A 149 3.70 -10.98 3.04
CA ILE A 149 2.82 -11.10 4.21
C ILE A 149 2.82 -12.55 4.72
N SER A 150 2.55 -13.52 3.85
CA SER A 150 2.47 -14.95 4.19
C SER A 150 3.77 -15.46 4.80
N SER A 151 4.91 -15.15 4.18
CA SER A 151 6.22 -15.57 4.70
C SER A 151 6.57 -14.91 6.03
N THR A 152 6.11 -13.67 6.26
CA THR A 152 6.28 -12.99 7.55
C THR A 152 5.44 -13.66 8.64
N LEU A 153 4.18 -13.99 8.35
CA LEU A 153 3.29 -14.67 9.28
C LEU A 153 3.81 -16.07 9.65
N MET A 154 4.34 -16.81 8.67
CA MET A 154 4.97 -18.11 8.90
C MET A 154 6.18 -17.99 9.84
N GLU A 155 7.07 -17.03 9.61
CA GLU A 155 8.22 -16.77 10.51
C GLU A 155 7.74 -16.39 11.93
N LEU A 156 6.67 -15.59 12.06
CA LEU A 156 6.14 -15.19 13.37
C LEU A 156 5.46 -16.32 14.14
N ARG A 157 5.02 -17.40 13.49
CA ARG A 157 4.46 -18.60 14.16
C ARG A 157 5.53 -19.53 14.71
N LEU A 158 6.75 -19.44 14.20
CA LEU A 158 7.88 -20.29 14.57
C LEU A 158 8.71 -19.72 15.73
N ASN A 159 8.39 -18.52 16.21
CA ASN A 159 9.09 -17.80 17.28
C ASN A 159 8.12 -17.46 18.42
#